data_AF-A0A9E5VNN1-F1
#
_entry.id   AF-A0A9E5VNN1-F1
#
_cell.length_a   1.000
_cell.length_b   1.000
_cell.length_c   1.000
_cell.angle_alpha   90.00
_cell.angle_beta   90.00
_cell.angle_gamma   90.00
#
_symmetry.space_group_name_H-M   'P 1'
#
loop_
_entity.id
_entity.type
_entity.pdbx_description
1 polymer ?
#
loop_
_entity_poly.entity_id
_entity_poly.type
_entity_poly.pdbx_seq_one_letter_code
_entity_poly.pdbx_strand_id
1 'polypeptide(L)'
;MLDHMVPTRISGNIVADLYSKMIINACITSTGVLSGLCLGQILRIRNARRIFIAIIREALAVADAMNIRVPPYGGRLDYYGLMSRAGALADFKRHLMIRLIGLKYRRFKSSTLQALERGKPTEVDYFNGFIARKGAELGVDSPVNSRITQMVKEIESKTRRIDPANFDDPALSAHL
;
A
#
# COMPACT_ATOMS: atom_id res chain seq x y z
N MET A 1 16.37 -29.93 -9.11
CA MET A 1 16.59 -28.49 -8.85
C MET A 1 15.45 -27.70 -9.49
N LEU A 2 14.70 -26.92 -8.71
CA LEU A 2 13.54 -26.13 -9.18
C LEU A 2 13.92 -25.01 -10.20
N ASP A 3 15.22 -24.72 -10.33
CA ASP A 3 15.78 -23.71 -11.25
C ASP A 3 15.54 -23.97 -12.73
N HIS A 4 15.21 -25.20 -13.13
CA HIS A 4 14.89 -25.53 -14.51
C HIS A 4 13.42 -25.28 -14.88
N MET A 5 12.56 -24.95 -13.91
CA MET A 5 11.14 -24.67 -14.15
C MET A 5 10.78 -23.19 -14.00
N VAL A 6 11.38 -22.49 -13.03
CA VAL A 6 11.14 -21.06 -12.78
C VAL A 6 12.47 -20.44 -12.32
N PRO A 7 12.85 -19.24 -12.80
CA PRO A 7 14.07 -18.57 -12.35
C PRO A 7 14.06 -18.37 -10.83
N THR A 8 15.02 -18.94 -10.11
CA THR A 8 15.19 -18.71 -8.67
C THR A 8 16.35 -17.76 -8.38
N ARG A 9 16.31 -17.11 -7.22
CA ARG A 9 17.38 -16.23 -6.74
C ARG A 9 17.54 -16.42 -5.24
N ILE A 10 18.78 -16.43 -4.77
CA ILE A 10 19.09 -16.43 -3.35
C ILE A 10 18.92 -15.01 -2.82
N SER A 11 18.09 -14.84 -1.79
CA SER A 11 17.94 -13.58 -1.07
C SER A 11 18.85 -13.55 0.16
N GLY A 12 19.55 -12.43 0.36
CA GLY A 12 20.33 -12.19 1.57
C GLY A 12 19.48 -11.81 2.78
N ASN A 13 18.21 -11.42 2.57
CA ASN A 13 17.26 -11.13 3.64
C ASN A 13 15.82 -11.26 3.13
N ILE A 14 15.28 -12.48 3.22
CA ILE A 14 13.93 -12.81 2.74
C ILE A 14 12.87 -11.97 3.44
N VAL A 15 13.05 -11.67 4.73
CA VAL A 15 12.08 -10.88 5.51
C VAL A 15 11.95 -9.48 4.93
N ALA A 16 13.06 -8.84 4.57
CA ALA A 16 13.05 -7.52 3.96
C ALA A 16 12.39 -7.51 2.57
N ASP A 17 12.66 -8.53 1.75
CA ASP A 17 12.02 -8.68 0.43
C ASP A 17 10.51 -8.90 0.53
N LEU A 18 10.07 -9.74 1.48
CA LEU A 18 8.65 -9.96 1.76
C LEU A 18 7.99 -8.69 2.25
N TYR A 19 8.65 -7.92 3.11
CA TYR A 19 8.14 -6.64 3.62
C TYR A 19 7.98 -5.61 2.50
N SER A 20 8.97 -5.50 1.60
CA SER A 20 8.89 -4.65 0.40
C SER A 20 7.64 -4.98 -0.43
N LYS A 21 7.42 -6.27 -0.73
CA LYS A 21 6.23 -6.73 -1.47
C LYS A 21 4.93 -6.47 -0.69
N MET A 22 4.94 -6.66 0.63
CA MET A 22 3.81 -6.39 1.50
C MET A 22 3.38 -4.92 1.44
N ILE A 23 4.31 -3.96 1.45
CA ILE A 23 3.99 -2.53 1.32
C ILE A 23 3.23 -2.24 0.01
N ILE A 24 3.69 -2.82 -1.10
CA ILE A 24 3.02 -2.63 -2.40
C ILE A 24 1.63 -3.22 -2.41
N ASN A 25 1.48 -4.43 -1.88
CA ASN A 25 0.18 -5.07 -1.75
C ASN A 25 -0.75 -4.27 -0.84
N ALA A 26 -0.26 -3.77 0.29
CA ALA A 26 -1.01 -2.90 1.20
C ALA A 26 -1.57 -1.69 0.44
N CYS A 27 -0.77 -1.03 -0.39
CA CYS A 27 -1.22 0.13 -1.14
C CYS A 27 -2.22 -0.24 -2.26
N ILE A 28 -1.92 -1.24 -3.08
CA ILE A 28 -2.73 -1.58 -4.26
C ILE A 28 -4.04 -2.27 -3.86
N THR A 29 -3.97 -3.23 -2.94
CA THR A 29 -5.13 -4.03 -2.55
C THR A 29 -6.13 -3.20 -1.79
N SER A 30 -5.70 -2.44 -0.77
CA SER A 30 -6.62 -1.64 0.04
C SER A 30 -7.29 -0.55 -0.79
N THR A 31 -6.53 0.24 -1.55
CA THR A 31 -7.10 1.32 -2.39
C THR A 31 -8.00 0.77 -3.50
N GLY A 32 -7.68 -0.42 -4.03
CA GLY A 32 -8.54 -1.17 -4.95
C GLY A 32 -9.87 -1.57 -4.32
N VAL A 33 -9.85 -2.12 -3.10
CA VAL A 33 -11.06 -2.51 -2.36
C VAL A 33 -11.90 -1.30 -1.97
N LEU A 34 -11.27 -0.21 -1.50
CA LEU A 34 -11.99 0.99 -1.08
C LEU A 34 -12.78 1.63 -2.23
N SER A 35 -12.21 1.64 -3.43
CA SER A 35 -12.76 2.40 -4.57
C SER A 35 -13.42 1.57 -5.66
N GLY A 36 -13.12 0.28 -5.77
CA GLY A 36 -13.57 -0.58 -6.86
C GLY A 36 -12.88 -0.28 -8.20
N LEU A 37 -11.87 0.58 -8.21
CA LEU A 37 -11.20 1.05 -9.43
C LEU A 37 -9.93 0.26 -9.75
N CYS A 38 -9.48 0.34 -11.01
CA CYS A 38 -8.16 -0.14 -11.40
C CYS A 38 -7.06 0.81 -10.91
N LEU A 39 -5.84 0.30 -10.72
CA LEU A 39 -4.72 1.07 -10.20
C LEU A 39 -4.45 2.37 -10.99
N GLY A 40 -4.59 2.34 -12.31
CA GLY A 40 -4.42 3.53 -13.13
C GLY A 40 -5.44 4.64 -12.84
N GLN A 41 -6.68 4.27 -12.50
CA GLN A 41 -7.74 5.22 -12.14
C GLN A 41 -7.50 5.75 -10.72
N ILE A 42 -7.14 4.87 -9.78
CA ILE A 42 -6.80 5.25 -8.39
C ILE A 42 -5.70 6.30 -8.38
N LEU A 43 -4.59 6.05 -9.10
CA LEU A 43 -3.44 6.95 -9.10
C LEU A 43 -3.67 8.27 -9.85
N ARG A 44 -4.82 8.46 -10.51
CA ARG A 44 -5.25 9.79 -11.02
C ARG A 44 -5.85 10.66 -9.92
N ILE A 45 -6.46 10.06 -8.90
CA ILE A 45 -7.07 10.77 -7.77
C ILE A 45 -5.97 11.30 -6.85
N ARG A 46 -6.04 12.58 -6.49
CA ARG A 46 -5.00 13.23 -5.66
C ARG A 46 -4.95 12.63 -4.26
N ASN A 47 -6.10 12.50 -3.61
CA ASN A 47 -6.18 11.97 -2.25
C ASN A 47 -5.75 10.50 -2.17
N ALA A 48 -6.11 9.67 -3.17
CA ALA A 48 -5.57 8.32 -3.28
C ALA A 48 -4.03 8.27 -3.34
N ARG A 49 -3.39 9.19 -4.09
CA ARG A 49 -1.91 9.28 -4.09
C ARG A 49 -1.34 9.70 -2.74
N ARG A 50 -2.01 10.61 -2.02
CA ARG A 50 -1.61 11.01 -0.65
C ARG A 50 -1.70 9.83 0.31
N ILE A 51 -2.80 9.08 0.25
CA ILE A 51 -3.00 7.83 1.02
C ILE A 51 -1.88 6.83 0.69
N PHE A 52 -1.58 6.62 -0.58
CA PHE A 52 -0.50 5.72 -1.02
C PHE A 52 0.86 6.10 -0.40
N ILE A 53 1.17 7.40 -0.37
CA ILE A 53 2.39 7.94 0.25
C ILE A 53 2.38 7.74 1.76
N ALA A 54 1.25 7.99 2.43
CA ALA A 54 1.12 7.84 3.87
C ALA A 54 1.24 6.38 4.32
N ILE A 55 0.61 5.44 3.60
CA ILE A 55 0.78 4.00 3.85
C ILE A 55 2.25 3.61 3.81
N ILE A 56 2.97 4.02 2.76
CA ILE A 56 4.41 3.74 2.60
C ILE A 56 5.21 4.36 3.75
N ARG A 57 4.93 5.61 4.11
CA ARG A 57 5.64 6.32 5.17
C ARG A 57 5.51 5.61 6.51
N GLU A 58 4.29 5.26 6.92
CA GLU A 58 4.03 4.52 8.16
C GLU A 58 4.71 3.15 8.12
N ALA A 59 4.62 2.44 6.99
CA ALA A 59 5.25 1.13 6.86
C ALA A 59 6.78 1.17 6.95
N LEU A 60 7.41 2.23 6.43
CA LEU A 60 8.86 2.45 6.58
C LEU A 60 9.22 2.77 8.02
N ALA A 61 8.44 3.61 8.71
CA ALA A 61 8.69 3.90 10.13
C ALA A 61 8.63 2.63 10.99
N VAL A 62 7.67 1.75 10.72
CA VAL A 62 7.59 0.42 11.37
C VAL A 62 8.79 -0.45 10.97
N ALA A 63 9.21 -0.45 9.71
CA ALA A 63 10.38 -1.21 9.27
C ALA A 63 11.67 -0.76 9.95
N ASP A 64 11.86 0.55 10.09
CA ASP A 64 13.00 1.15 10.77
C ASP A 64 13.01 0.76 12.26
N ALA A 65 11.86 0.77 12.94
CA ALA A 65 11.73 0.27 14.31
C ALA A 65 11.98 -1.24 14.44
N MET A 66 11.69 -2.02 13.39
CA MET A 66 12.04 -3.45 13.30
C MET A 66 13.51 -3.70 12.93
N ASN A 67 14.30 -2.65 12.68
CA ASN A 67 15.67 -2.74 12.12
C ASN A 67 15.73 -3.49 10.79
N ILE A 68 14.69 -3.36 9.96
CA ILE A 68 14.61 -3.97 8.62
C ILE A 68 14.84 -2.89 7.57
N ARG A 69 15.93 -3.03 6.80
CA ARG A 69 16.16 -2.18 5.64
C ARG A 69 15.38 -2.69 4.44
N VAL A 70 14.32 -1.98 4.07
CA VAL A 70 13.43 -2.40 2.97
C VAL A 70 14.12 -2.18 1.61
N PRO A 71 14.30 -3.23 0.78
CA PRO A 71 14.90 -3.10 -0.54
C PRO A 71 13.92 -2.49 -1.56
N PRO A 72 14.42 -1.85 -2.63
CA PRO A 72 13.58 -1.31 -3.69
C PRO A 72 12.72 -2.39 -4.36
N TYR A 73 11.43 -2.13 -4.53
CA TYR A 73 10.54 -3.09 -5.17
C TYR A 73 10.84 -3.21 -6.66
N GLY A 74 11.09 -4.45 -7.10
CA GLY A 74 11.42 -4.77 -8.50
C GLY A 74 12.64 -4.03 -9.03
N GLY A 75 13.55 -3.60 -8.14
CA GLY A 75 14.75 -2.83 -8.49
C GLY A 75 14.48 -1.42 -9.06
N ARG A 76 13.25 -0.90 -8.91
CA ARG A 76 12.85 0.38 -9.53
C ARG A 76 12.22 1.36 -8.56
N LEU A 77 11.40 0.88 -7.63
CA LEU A 77 10.72 1.73 -6.67
C LEU A 77 11.50 1.73 -5.35
N ASP A 78 12.37 2.73 -5.20
CA ASP A 78 13.06 3.00 -3.94
C ASP A 78 12.16 3.85 -3.02
N TYR A 79 11.74 3.26 -1.91
CA TYR A 79 10.84 3.88 -0.94
C TYR A 79 11.53 5.02 -0.16
N TYR A 80 12.79 4.81 0.24
CA TYR A 80 13.52 5.82 1.00
C TYR A 80 13.90 7.00 0.09
N GLY A 81 14.30 6.73 -1.16
CA GLY A 81 14.47 7.77 -2.19
C GLY A 81 13.19 8.55 -2.48
N LEU A 82 12.04 7.88 -2.45
CA LEU A 82 10.74 8.54 -2.59
C LEU A 82 10.46 9.49 -1.40
N MET A 83 10.83 9.11 -0.18
CA MET A 83 10.54 9.88 1.04
C MET A 83 11.59 10.93 1.40
N SER A 84 12.85 10.76 1.01
CA SER A 84 13.99 11.56 1.48
C SER A 84 13.99 13.05 1.11
N ARG A 85 13.22 13.47 0.09
CA ARG A 85 13.25 14.87 -0.41
C ARG A 85 12.08 15.71 0.11
N ALA A 86 12.33 16.64 1.02
CA ALA A 86 11.34 17.62 1.46
C ALA A 86 11.21 18.81 0.47
N GLY A 87 10.01 19.41 0.39
CA GLY A 87 9.73 20.60 -0.43
C GLY A 87 8.69 20.39 -1.55
N ALA A 88 8.06 21.48 -1.99
CA ALA A 88 6.96 21.44 -2.97
C ALA A 88 7.36 20.80 -4.32
N LEU A 89 8.60 21.02 -4.76
CA LEU A 89 9.11 20.47 -6.02
C LEU A 89 9.35 18.95 -5.92
N ALA A 90 9.76 18.48 -4.74
CA ALA A 90 9.89 17.06 -4.46
C ALA A 90 8.53 16.39 -4.38
N ASP A 91 7.57 17.01 -3.71
CA ASP A 91 6.19 16.53 -3.62
C ASP A 91 5.53 16.41 -5.01
N PHE A 92 5.71 17.42 -5.85
CA PHE A 92 5.27 17.38 -7.25
C PHE A 92 5.90 16.21 -8.01
N LYS A 93 7.22 16.02 -7.88
CA LYS A 93 7.93 14.89 -8.53
C LYS A 93 7.43 13.53 -8.04
N ARG A 94 7.18 13.35 -6.74
CA ARG A 94 6.61 12.11 -6.18
C ARG A 94 5.24 11.82 -6.79
N HIS A 95 4.36 12.81 -6.79
CA HIS A 95 3.03 12.66 -7.38
C HIS A 95 3.08 12.36 -8.87
N LEU A 96 3.98 12.99 -9.62
CA LEU A 96 4.19 12.71 -11.04
C LEU A 96 4.69 11.27 -11.25
N MET A 97 5.67 10.83 -10.47
CA MET A 97 6.21 9.47 -10.55
C MET A 97 5.13 8.42 -10.28
N ILE A 98 4.34 8.60 -9.22
CA ILE A 98 3.21 7.72 -8.89
C ILE A 98 2.19 7.71 -10.02
N ARG A 99 1.89 8.87 -10.62
CA ARG A 99 0.98 8.96 -11.77
C ARG A 99 1.51 8.22 -12.99
N LEU A 100 2.81 8.28 -13.27
CA LEU A 100 3.45 7.53 -14.36
C LEU A 100 3.37 6.01 -14.12
N ILE A 101 3.55 5.56 -12.88
CA ILE A 101 3.34 4.16 -12.50
C ILE A 101 1.88 3.76 -12.79
N GLY A 102 0.92 4.60 -12.42
CA GLY A 102 -0.50 4.37 -12.75
C GLY A 102 -0.79 4.25 -14.24
N LEU A 103 -0.13 5.07 -15.08
CA LEU A 103 -0.26 5.00 -16.54
C LEU A 103 0.32 3.69 -17.11
N LYS A 104 1.42 3.21 -16.55
CA LYS A 104 2.07 1.95 -16.93
C LYS A 104 1.23 0.74 -16.55
N TYR A 105 0.65 0.74 -15.34
CA TYR A 105 -0.14 -0.36 -14.79
C TYR A 105 -1.66 -0.08 -14.84
N ARG A 106 -2.12 0.61 -15.91
CA ARG A 106 -3.45 1.20 -15.96
C ARG A 106 -4.61 0.21 -15.81
N ARG A 107 -4.43 -1.02 -16.29
CA ARG A 107 -5.43 -2.11 -16.26
C ARG A 107 -5.24 -3.07 -15.08
N PHE A 108 -4.33 -2.76 -14.16
CA PHE A 108 -4.08 -3.63 -13.02
C PHE A 108 -5.25 -3.52 -12.03
N LYS A 109 -6.09 -4.55 -11.98
CA LYS A 109 -7.15 -4.75 -10.97
C LYS A 109 -6.59 -5.69 -9.91
N SER A 110 -6.71 -5.34 -8.63
CA SER A 110 -6.25 -6.24 -7.56
C SER A 110 -7.05 -7.54 -7.60
N SER A 111 -6.37 -8.67 -7.36
CA SER A 111 -7.01 -9.99 -7.25
C SER A 111 -8.02 -10.03 -6.10
N THR A 112 -7.77 -9.27 -5.03
CA THR A 112 -8.62 -9.16 -3.86
C THR A 112 -9.94 -8.45 -4.15
N LEU A 113 -9.96 -7.41 -5.00
CA LEU A 113 -11.22 -6.79 -5.43
C LEU A 113 -12.11 -7.79 -6.16
N GLN A 114 -11.51 -8.65 -7.00
CA GLN A 114 -12.25 -9.73 -7.67
C GLN A 114 -12.70 -10.83 -6.69
N ALA A 115 -11.94 -11.07 -5.62
CA ALA A 115 -12.30 -12.05 -4.59
C ALA A 115 -13.45 -11.53 -3.71
N LEU A 116 -13.48 -10.24 -3.42
CA LEU A 116 -14.53 -9.57 -2.67
C LEU A 116 -15.87 -9.57 -3.44
N GLU A 117 -15.83 -9.37 -4.77
CA GLU A 117 -16.98 -9.56 -5.67
C GLU A 117 -17.56 -10.99 -5.56
N ARG A 118 -16.76 -11.97 -5.11
CA ARG A 118 -17.16 -13.37 -4.88
C ARG A 118 -17.38 -13.71 -3.40
N GLY A 119 -17.46 -12.71 -2.52
CA GLY A 119 -17.75 -12.89 -1.09
C GLY A 119 -16.63 -13.52 -0.26
N LYS A 120 -15.38 -13.52 -0.76
CA LYS A 120 -14.23 -14.02 0.02
C LYS A 120 -13.65 -12.91 0.92
N PRO A 121 -13.11 -13.26 2.10
CA PRO A 121 -12.40 -12.31 2.95
C PRO A 121 -11.17 -11.75 2.24
N THR A 122 -10.81 -10.51 2.56
CA THR A 122 -9.64 -9.83 2.03
C THR A 122 -8.38 -10.16 2.83
N GLU A 123 -7.22 -9.90 2.26
CA GLU A 123 -5.91 -10.08 2.91
C GLU A 123 -5.49 -8.85 3.73
N VAL A 124 -6.39 -7.89 4.00
CA VAL A 124 -6.05 -6.60 4.62
C VAL A 124 -5.35 -6.77 5.97
N ASP A 125 -5.73 -7.78 6.75
CA ASP A 125 -5.15 -8.05 8.08
C ASP A 125 -3.68 -8.44 8.02
N TYR A 126 -3.23 -8.99 6.89
CA TYR A 126 -1.85 -9.39 6.64
C TYR A 126 -1.03 -8.28 5.99
N PHE A 127 -1.66 -7.20 5.54
CA PHE A 127 -1.02 -6.05 4.91
C PHE A 127 -1.12 -4.81 5.82
N ASN A 128 -2.11 -3.96 5.62
CA ASN A 128 -2.31 -2.75 6.43
C ASN A 128 -2.53 -3.11 7.91
N GLY A 129 -3.26 -4.19 8.19
CA GLY A 129 -3.48 -4.65 9.56
C GLY A 129 -2.20 -5.14 10.23
N PHE A 130 -1.27 -5.73 9.48
CA PHE A 130 0.03 -6.11 10.01
C PHE A 130 0.85 -4.87 10.38
N ILE A 131 0.92 -3.88 9.48
CA ILE A 131 1.63 -2.61 9.75
C ILE A 131 1.04 -1.93 10.99
N ALA A 132 -0.29 -1.86 11.09
CA ALA A 132 -0.99 -1.26 12.21
C ALA A 132 -0.67 -1.95 13.55
N ARG A 133 -0.82 -3.28 13.61
CA ARG A 133 -0.52 -4.06 14.83
C ARG A 133 0.94 -3.96 15.20
N LYS A 134 1.84 -4.09 14.23
CA LYS A 134 3.28 -4.08 14.50
C LYS A 134 3.77 -2.70 14.90
N GLY A 135 3.21 -1.64 14.33
CA GLY A 135 3.44 -0.28 14.78
C GLY A 135 3.04 -0.09 16.23
N ALA A 136 1.83 -0.51 16.62
CA ALA A 136 1.37 -0.43 18.01
C ALA A 136 2.29 -1.21 18.99
N GLU A 137 2.73 -2.42 18.63
CA GLU A 137 3.68 -3.21 19.43
C GLU A 137 5.03 -2.51 19.63
N LEU A 138 5.47 -1.69 18.67
CA LEU A 138 6.76 -1.02 18.65
C LEU A 138 6.68 0.47 19.05
N GLY A 139 5.50 0.97 19.42
CA GLY A 139 5.27 2.38 19.74
C GLY A 139 5.38 3.32 18.53
N VAL A 140 5.13 2.82 17.32
CA VAL A 140 5.12 3.60 16.07
C VAL A 140 3.68 3.82 15.61
N ASP A 141 3.26 5.08 15.54
CA ASP A 141 1.93 5.45 15.07
C ASP A 141 1.73 5.09 13.59
N SER A 142 0.61 4.43 13.32
CA SER A 142 0.19 4.03 11.97
C SER A 142 -1.33 4.23 11.75
N PRO A 143 -1.82 5.48 11.92
CA PRO A 143 -3.25 5.78 11.87
C PRO A 143 -3.89 5.54 10.50
N VAL A 144 -3.17 5.80 9.40
CA VAL A 144 -3.69 5.58 8.04
C VAL A 144 -3.86 4.09 7.79
N ASN A 145 -2.86 3.27 8.11
CA ASN A 145 -2.96 1.81 7.98
C ASN A 145 -4.07 1.23 8.87
N SER A 146 -4.21 1.74 10.09
CA SER A 146 -5.27 1.33 11.02
C SER A 146 -6.66 1.67 10.47
N ARG A 147 -6.86 2.91 10.02
CA ARG A 147 -8.15 3.37 9.47
C ARG A 147 -8.51 2.63 8.18
N ILE A 148 -7.56 2.41 7.28
CA ILE A 148 -7.78 1.62 6.06
C ILE A 148 -8.22 0.19 6.39
N THR A 149 -7.55 -0.44 7.36
CA THR A 149 -7.92 -1.79 7.80
C THR A 149 -9.37 -1.82 8.26
N GLN A 150 -9.76 -0.86 9.11
CA GLN A 150 -11.15 -0.72 9.57
C GLN A 150 -12.13 -0.53 8.41
N MET A 151 -11.84 0.39 7.48
CA MET A 151 -12.72 0.66 6.33
C MET A 151 -12.90 -0.57 5.43
N VAL A 152 -11.85 -1.37 5.24
CA VAL A 152 -11.97 -2.63 4.50
C VAL A 152 -12.82 -3.64 5.27
N LYS A 153 -12.71 -3.73 6.60
CA LYS A 153 -13.60 -4.56 7.43
C LYS A 153 -15.07 -4.09 7.39
N GLU A 154 -15.30 -2.78 7.33
CA GLU A 154 -16.64 -2.21 7.13
C GLU A 154 -17.22 -2.64 5.76
N ILE A 155 -16.38 -2.71 4.73
CA ILE A 155 -16.77 -3.22 3.40
C ILE A 155 -17.05 -4.73 3.43
N GLU A 156 -16.20 -5.53 4.08
CA GLU A 156 -16.40 -6.98 4.25
C GLU A 156 -17.72 -7.30 4.96
N SER A 157 -18.05 -6.53 6.00
CA SER A 157 -19.31 -6.63 6.76
C SER A 157 -20.51 -5.96 6.08
N LYS A 158 -20.32 -5.36 4.88
CA LYS A 158 -21.34 -4.63 4.11
C LYS A 158 -21.93 -3.41 4.83
N THR A 159 -21.27 -2.90 5.86
CA THR A 159 -21.64 -1.67 6.56
C THR A 159 -21.12 -0.42 5.85
N ARG A 160 -20.11 -0.57 4.97
CA ARG A 160 -19.64 0.44 4.03
C ARG A 160 -19.74 -0.06 2.59
N ARG A 161 -20.05 0.84 1.66
CA ARG A 161 -20.05 0.56 0.22
C ARG A 161 -18.68 0.82 -0.40
N ILE A 162 -18.34 0.06 -1.43
CA ILE A 162 -17.18 0.33 -2.29
C ILE A 162 -17.50 1.57 -3.12
N ASP A 163 -16.75 2.64 -2.90
CA ASP A 163 -16.97 3.95 -3.54
C ASP A 163 -15.67 4.76 -3.55
N PRO A 164 -15.25 5.37 -4.68
CA PRO A 164 -14.09 6.26 -4.72
C PRO A 164 -14.12 7.40 -3.69
N ALA A 165 -15.29 7.85 -3.23
CA ALA A 165 -15.44 8.85 -2.16
C ALA A 165 -14.82 8.41 -0.82
N ASN A 166 -14.57 7.11 -0.63
CA ASN A 166 -13.86 6.59 0.54
C ASN A 166 -12.43 7.17 0.69
N PHE A 167 -11.82 7.70 -0.37
CA PHE A 167 -10.53 8.39 -0.27
C PHE A 167 -10.60 9.76 0.39
N ASP A 168 -11.79 10.32 0.56
CA ASP A 168 -12.04 11.61 1.18
C ASP A 168 -12.53 11.46 2.64
N ASP A 169 -12.40 10.26 3.23
CA ASP A 169 -12.75 9.99 4.62
C ASP A 169 -12.01 10.98 5.55
N PRO A 170 -12.72 11.72 6.41
CA PRO A 170 -12.11 12.75 7.27
C PRO A 170 -11.02 12.19 8.19
N ALA A 171 -11.21 10.96 8.68
CA ALA A 171 -10.23 10.31 9.56
C ALA A 171 -8.96 9.92 8.80
N LEU A 172 -9.03 9.65 7.49
CA LEU A 172 -7.82 9.53 6.67
C LEU A 172 -7.18 10.89 6.46
N SER A 173 -7.97 11.88 6.04
CA SER A 173 -7.49 13.21 5.65
C SER A 173 -6.75 13.95 6.76
N ALA A 174 -7.08 13.69 8.03
CA ALA A 174 -6.39 14.24 9.19
C ALA A 174 -4.91 13.84 9.31
N HIS A 175 -4.49 12.77 8.62
CA HIS A 175 -3.15 12.19 8.72
C HIS A 175 -2.35 12.21 7.39
N LEU A 176 -2.86 12.89 6.35
CA LEU A 176 -2.25 13.01 5.00
C LEU A 176 -1.53 14.34 4.78
#